data_AF-A0A7N0UFF6-F1
#
_entry.id   AF-A0A7N0UFF6-F1
#
_cell.length_a   1.000
_cell.length_b   1.000
_cell.length_c   1.000
_cell.angle_alpha   90.00
_cell.angle_beta   90.00
_cell.angle_gamma   90.00
#
_symmetry.space_group_name_H-M   'P 1'
#
loop_
_entity.id
_entity.type
_entity.pdbx_description
1 polymer ?
#
loop_
_entity_poly.entity_id
_entity_poly.type
_entity_poly.pdbx_seq_one_letter_code
_entity_poly.pdbx_strand_id
1 'polypeptide(L)'
;MGCSALVAERIEGYPVCITIGRISHLKIDVIDKKNPHNGVLVQMWHSGNGNKCSLSVSVLCNANEVQGPHSLQKQGECDYTTVLKHPSGCANVIYVHGSGLGWFGTVMILCLCLFGAYLLAGAAYRYYSQGIRGIDVIPNLELWASIPQRIKSFFGTLMRKYRGHSEGHRASYSAVNF
;
A
#
# COMPACT_ATOMS: atom_id res chain seq x y z
N MET A 1 -12.56 2.20 -35.99
CA MET A 1 -13.95 2.54 -35.63
C MET A 1 -14.02 2.63 -34.11
N GLY A 2 -14.31 3.80 -33.54
CA GLY A 2 -14.37 3.97 -32.08
C GLY A 2 -15.76 4.44 -31.65
N CYS A 3 -16.25 3.95 -30.52
CA CYS A 3 -17.52 4.39 -29.93
C CYS A 3 -17.27 5.50 -28.91
N SER A 4 -17.97 6.63 -29.07
CA SER A 4 -18.05 7.70 -28.09
C SER A 4 -19.32 7.54 -27.28
N ALA A 5 -19.31 7.99 -26.02
CA ALA A 5 -20.48 8.00 -25.17
C ALA A 5 -21.29 9.29 -25.41
N LEU A 6 -22.57 9.11 -25.74
CA LEU A 6 -23.53 10.17 -26.02
C LEU A 6 -24.73 10.06 -25.08
N VAL A 7 -25.33 11.18 -24.70
CA VAL A 7 -26.60 11.22 -23.99
C VAL A 7 -27.54 12.23 -24.66
N ALA A 8 -28.82 11.91 -24.70
CA ALA A 8 -29.84 12.80 -25.24
C ALA A 8 -30.33 13.74 -24.13
N GLU A 9 -30.24 15.04 -24.37
CA GLU A 9 -30.74 16.10 -23.48
C GLU A 9 -31.74 16.96 -24.24
N ARG A 10 -32.79 17.45 -23.57
CA ARG A 10 -33.76 18.34 -24.21
C ARG A 10 -33.33 19.79 -24.02
N ILE A 11 -33.04 20.47 -25.11
CA ILE A 11 -32.74 21.90 -25.14
C ILE A 11 -33.84 22.57 -25.97
N GLU A 12 -34.52 23.57 -25.41
CA GLU A 12 -35.59 24.33 -26.08
C GLU A 12 -36.72 23.46 -26.68
N GLY A 13 -36.98 22.28 -26.08
CA GLY A 13 -38.02 21.36 -26.51
C GLY A 13 -37.59 20.28 -27.51
N TYR A 14 -36.35 20.33 -28.03
CA TYR A 14 -35.82 19.36 -28.98
C TYR A 14 -34.79 18.43 -28.32
N PRO A 15 -34.80 17.11 -28.64
CA PRO A 15 -33.78 16.19 -28.17
C PRO A 15 -32.48 16.42 -28.93
N VAL A 16 -31.41 16.77 -28.22
CA VAL A 16 -30.06 16.99 -28.76
C VAL A 16 -29.11 15.97 -28.13
N CYS A 17 -28.25 15.37 -28.95
CA CYS A 17 -27.23 14.45 -28.47
C CYS A 17 -25.97 15.20 -28.07
N ILE A 18 -25.62 15.13 -26.78
CA ILE A 18 -24.37 15.69 -26.26
C ILE A 18 -23.34 14.57 -26.04
N THR A 19 -22.06 14.89 -26.22
CA THR A 19 -20.97 13.93 -26.00
C THR A 19 -20.47 14.03 -24.57
N ILE A 20 -20.58 12.93 -23.82
CA ILE A 20 -20.16 12.85 -22.40
C ILE A 20 -18.84 12.11 -22.22
N GLY A 21 -18.41 11.32 -23.20
CA GLY A 21 -17.14 10.60 -23.14
C GLY A 21 -16.59 10.29 -24.52
N ARG A 22 -15.26 10.36 -24.67
CA ARG A 22 -14.56 9.98 -25.91
C ARG A 22 -13.70 8.75 -25.67
N ILE A 23 -13.51 7.95 -26.71
CA ILE A 23 -12.65 6.75 -26.64
C ILE A 23 -11.17 7.08 -26.38
N SER A 24 -10.72 8.28 -26.77
CA SER A 24 -9.35 8.77 -26.50
C SER A 24 -9.09 9.05 -25.02
N HIS A 25 -10.15 9.15 -24.22
CA HIS A 25 -10.14 9.51 -22.80
C HIS A 25 -10.85 8.42 -22.00
N LEU A 26 -10.36 7.20 -22.14
CA LEU A 26 -10.88 6.01 -21.48
C LEU A 26 -9.84 5.46 -20.48
N LYS A 27 -10.31 5.14 -19.29
CA LYS A 27 -9.53 4.46 -18.25
C LYS A 27 -10.28 3.25 -17.75
N ILE A 28 -9.56 2.16 -17.56
CA ILE A 28 -10.08 0.90 -17.06
C ILE A 28 -9.39 0.63 -15.72
N ASP A 29 -10.18 0.58 -14.66
CA ASP A 29 -9.73 0.27 -13.31
C ASP A 29 -10.52 -0.92 -12.75
N VAL A 30 -10.04 -1.52 -11.67
CA VAL A 30 -10.76 -2.59 -10.96
C VAL A 30 -11.70 -1.96 -9.93
N ILE A 31 -12.93 -2.48 -9.80
CA ILE A 31 -13.94 -1.97 -8.85
C ILE A 31 -13.43 -2.10 -7.40
N ASP A 32 -12.92 -3.28 -7.05
CA ASP A 32 -12.35 -3.55 -5.74
C ASP A 32 -10.94 -4.14 -5.89
N LYS A 33 -9.93 -3.42 -5.41
CA LYS A 33 -8.53 -3.89 -5.41
C LYS A 33 -8.31 -5.11 -4.52
N LYS A 34 -9.14 -5.31 -3.48
CA LYS A 34 -9.06 -6.48 -2.60
C LYS A 34 -9.74 -7.69 -3.24
N ASN A 35 -10.82 -7.46 -3.98
CA ASN A 35 -11.61 -8.49 -4.67
C ASN A 35 -11.74 -8.19 -6.17
N PRO A 36 -10.66 -8.39 -6.95
CA PRO A 36 -10.64 -8.06 -8.37
C PRO A 36 -11.63 -8.86 -9.22
N HIS A 37 -12.14 -9.99 -8.71
CA HIS A 37 -13.18 -10.78 -9.38
C HIS A 37 -14.55 -10.10 -9.41
N ASN A 38 -14.78 -9.06 -8.61
CA ASN A 38 -16.08 -8.41 -8.50
C ASN A 38 -16.47 -7.66 -9.79
N GLY A 39 -15.48 -7.15 -10.52
CA GLY A 39 -15.71 -6.47 -11.79
C GLY A 39 -14.72 -5.36 -12.10
N VAL A 40 -14.97 -4.71 -13.23
CA VAL A 40 -14.13 -3.67 -13.82
C VAL A 40 -14.92 -2.37 -13.93
N LEU A 41 -14.29 -1.26 -13.58
CA LEU A 41 -14.81 0.08 -13.74
C LEU A 41 -14.22 0.71 -15.01
N VAL A 42 -15.07 1.03 -15.96
CA VAL A 42 -14.68 1.73 -17.20
C VAL A 42 -15.11 3.18 -17.07
N GLN A 43 -14.15 4.10 -17.04
CA GLN A 43 -14.39 5.53 -16.98
C GLN A 43 -14.05 6.16 -18.32
N MET A 44 -14.99 6.94 -18.84
CA MET A 44 -14.78 7.77 -20.02
C MET A 44 -15.02 9.22 -19.64
N TRP A 45 -14.27 10.15 -20.22
CA TRP A 45 -14.53 11.56 -19.99
C TRP A 45 -14.43 12.37 -21.26
N HIS A 46 -15.09 13.52 -21.23
CA HIS A 46 -14.95 14.56 -22.22
C HIS A 46 -14.55 15.85 -21.52
N SER A 47 -13.38 16.37 -21.87
CA SER A 47 -12.95 17.70 -21.48
C SER A 47 -13.18 18.64 -22.66
N GLY A 48 -14.36 19.28 -22.67
CA GLY A 48 -14.80 20.20 -23.70
C GLY A 48 -14.89 21.65 -23.21
N ASN A 49 -15.53 22.51 -24.00
CA ASN A 49 -15.65 23.97 -23.79
C ASN A 49 -16.42 24.29 -22.49
N GLY A 50 -15.73 24.28 -21.35
CA GLY A 50 -16.21 24.73 -20.04
C GLY A 50 -16.53 23.62 -19.04
N ASN A 51 -17.15 22.51 -19.47
CA ASN A 51 -17.65 21.48 -18.55
C ASN A 51 -16.92 20.14 -18.74
N LYS A 52 -16.51 19.53 -17.62
CA LYS A 52 -15.94 18.18 -17.59
C LYS A 52 -17.09 17.20 -17.39
N CYS A 53 -17.39 16.42 -18.41
CA CYS A 53 -18.38 15.36 -18.32
C CYS A 53 -17.67 14.02 -18.16
N SER A 54 -18.24 13.14 -17.34
CA SER A 54 -17.73 11.79 -17.16
C SER A 54 -18.83 10.74 -17.22
N LEU A 55 -18.50 9.57 -17.76
CA LEU A 55 -19.33 8.37 -17.73
C LEU A 55 -18.53 7.27 -17.04
N SER A 56 -19.07 6.76 -15.94
CA SER A 56 -18.54 5.62 -15.21
C SER A 56 -19.45 4.41 -15.41
N VAL A 57 -18.92 3.36 -16.03
CA VAL A 57 -19.61 2.09 -16.28
C VAL A 57 -19.02 1.02 -15.37
N SER A 58 -19.80 0.58 -14.39
CA SER A 58 -19.44 -0.53 -13.51
C SER A 58 -19.84 -1.85 -14.18
N VAL A 59 -18.87 -2.59 -14.70
CA VAL A 59 -19.08 -3.90 -15.31
C VAL A 59 -18.86 -4.98 -14.25
N LEU A 60 -19.96 -5.43 -13.64
CA LEU A 60 -19.95 -6.49 -12.65
C LEU A 60 -19.76 -7.86 -13.30
N CYS A 61 -18.93 -8.69 -12.68
CA CYS A 61 -18.73 -10.06 -13.13
C CYS A 61 -19.99 -10.90 -12.92
N ASN A 62 -20.53 -11.44 -14.01
CA ASN A 62 -21.53 -12.50 -13.98
C ASN A 62 -21.21 -13.49 -15.10
N ALA A 63 -20.83 -14.71 -14.73
CA ALA A 63 -20.41 -15.74 -15.69
C ALA A 63 -21.58 -16.31 -16.51
N ASN A 64 -22.82 -16.21 -16.00
CA ASN A 64 -23.96 -16.96 -16.52
C ASN A 64 -24.95 -16.09 -17.31
N GLU A 65 -24.96 -14.78 -17.10
CA GLU A 65 -25.93 -13.88 -17.71
C GLU A 65 -25.29 -12.59 -18.21
N VAL A 66 -25.73 -12.17 -19.39
CA VAL A 66 -25.46 -10.84 -19.94
C VAL A 66 -26.67 -9.97 -19.65
N GLN A 67 -26.48 -8.97 -18.79
CA GLN A 67 -27.53 -8.03 -18.42
C GLN A 67 -27.08 -6.62 -18.78
N GLY A 68 -27.79 -6.01 -19.72
CA GLY A 68 -27.59 -4.64 -20.17
C GLY A 68 -27.71 -3.61 -19.04
N PRO A 69 -27.30 -2.35 -19.27
CA PRO A 69 -27.42 -1.30 -18.29
C PRO A 69 -28.90 -0.98 -18.04
N HIS A 70 -29.38 -1.24 -16.82
CA HIS A 70 -30.79 -1.03 -16.46
C HIS A 70 -31.14 0.41 -16.10
N SER A 71 -30.14 1.18 -15.66
CA SER A 71 -30.35 2.58 -15.28
C SER A 71 -29.11 3.41 -15.56
N LEU A 72 -29.37 4.66 -15.93
CA LEU A 72 -28.37 5.71 -16.04
C LEU A 72 -28.65 6.70 -14.92
N GLN A 73 -27.77 6.77 -13.94
CA GLN A 73 -27.91 7.70 -12.82
C GLN A 73 -27.01 8.91 -13.08
N LYS A 74 -27.58 10.11 -13.04
CA LYS A 74 -26.83 11.36 -13.13
C LYS A 74 -26.36 11.75 -11.74
N GLN A 75 -25.05 11.88 -11.58
CA GLN A 75 -24.38 12.35 -10.37
C GLN A 75 -23.83 13.76 -10.68
N GLY A 76 -24.32 14.79 -9.99
CA GLY A 76 -23.92 16.18 -10.27
C GLY A 76 -24.42 16.73 -11.61
N GLU A 77 -23.66 17.66 -12.21
CA GLU A 77 -24.06 18.36 -13.45
C GLU A 77 -23.87 17.53 -14.72
N CYS A 78 -22.81 16.72 -14.82
CA CYS A 78 -22.50 15.96 -16.03
C CYS A 78 -21.74 14.65 -15.78
N ASP A 79 -21.83 14.08 -14.58
CA ASP A 79 -21.31 12.75 -14.32
C ASP A 79 -22.45 11.73 -14.40
N TYR A 80 -22.22 10.65 -15.13
CA TYR A 80 -23.19 9.60 -15.34
C TYR A 80 -22.61 8.28 -14.85
N THR A 81 -23.41 7.54 -14.11
CA THR A 81 -23.04 6.22 -13.61
C THR A 81 -24.04 5.19 -14.11
N THR A 82 -23.53 4.03 -14.51
CA THR A 82 -24.38 2.90 -14.92
C THR A 82 -23.72 1.59 -14.55
N VAL A 83 -24.55 0.57 -14.37
CA VAL A 83 -24.11 -0.76 -13.97
C VAL A 83 -24.53 -1.75 -15.04
N LEU A 84 -23.56 -2.51 -15.54
CA LEU A 84 -23.72 -3.58 -16.53
C LEU A 84 -23.27 -4.89 -15.89
N LYS A 85 -23.92 -6.01 -16.18
CA LYS A 85 -23.39 -7.33 -15.82
C LYS A 85 -22.96 -8.07 -17.08
N HIS A 86 -21.71 -8.51 -17.11
CA HIS A 86 -21.16 -9.20 -18.27
C HIS A 86 -20.06 -10.19 -17.87
N PRO A 87 -19.97 -11.37 -18.53
CA PRO A 87 -18.91 -12.34 -18.25
C PRO A 87 -17.50 -11.79 -18.52
N SER A 88 -17.35 -10.87 -19.47
CA SER A 88 -16.06 -10.16 -19.70
C SER A 88 -15.64 -9.23 -18.58
N GLY A 89 -16.53 -8.93 -17.61
CA GLY A 89 -16.17 -8.19 -16.39
C GLY A 89 -15.39 -9.03 -15.37
N CYS A 90 -15.35 -10.35 -15.54
CA CYS A 90 -14.65 -11.26 -14.65
C CYS A 90 -13.14 -11.16 -14.89
N ALA A 91 -12.45 -10.35 -14.08
CA ALA A 91 -11.00 -10.22 -14.14
C ALA A 91 -10.33 -11.42 -13.47
N ASN A 92 -9.31 -11.98 -14.14
CA ASN A 92 -8.41 -12.96 -13.57
C ASN A 92 -7.14 -12.25 -13.08
N VAL A 93 -6.77 -12.52 -11.83
CA VAL A 93 -5.54 -11.96 -11.25
C VAL A 93 -4.36 -12.77 -11.77
N ILE A 94 -3.67 -12.24 -12.77
CA ILE A 94 -2.49 -12.91 -13.35
C ILE A 94 -1.26 -12.67 -12.48
N TYR A 95 -1.19 -11.52 -11.80
CA TYR A 95 -0.04 -11.15 -11.00
C TYR A 95 -0.40 -10.12 -9.92
N VAL A 96 -0.14 -10.46 -8.66
CA VAL A 96 -0.15 -9.50 -7.56
C VAL A 96 1.29 -9.05 -7.35
N HIS A 97 1.60 -7.80 -7.70
CA HIS A 97 2.89 -7.21 -7.34
C HIS A 97 2.88 -6.93 -5.84
N GLY A 98 3.30 -7.92 -5.05
CA GLY A 98 3.58 -7.73 -3.63
C GLY A 98 4.67 -6.68 -3.48
N SER A 99 4.45 -5.68 -2.62
CA SER A 99 5.51 -4.72 -2.28
C SER A 99 6.71 -5.50 -1.73
N GLY A 100 7.83 -5.46 -2.45
CA GLY A 100 9.08 -6.09 -2.00
C GLY A 100 9.53 -5.56 -0.64
N LEU A 101 10.59 -6.17 -0.09
CA LEU A 101 11.21 -5.71 1.16
C LEU A 101 11.41 -4.19 1.08
N GLY A 102 10.77 -3.45 2.00
CA GLY A 102 10.89 -2.00 2.04
C GLY A 102 12.34 -1.54 2.21
N TRP A 103 12.56 -0.23 2.06
CA TRP A 103 13.91 0.35 2.17
C TRP A 103 14.64 -0.07 3.46
N PHE A 104 13.92 -0.18 4.59
CA PHE A 104 14.46 -0.65 5.86
C PHE A 104 14.96 -2.09 5.77
N GLY A 105 14.19 -2.99 5.14
CA GLY A 105 14.60 -4.37 4.94
C GLY A 105 15.85 -4.47 4.05
N THR A 106 15.92 -3.64 3.01
CA THR A 106 17.08 -3.60 2.11
C THR A 106 18.35 -3.11 2.83
N VAL A 107 18.24 -2.03 3.62
CA VAL A 107 19.36 -1.51 4.43
C VAL A 107 19.79 -2.52 5.50
N MET A 108 18.83 -3.19 6.15
CA MET A 108 19.14 -4.18 7.18
C MET A 108 19.92 -5.37 6.61
N ILE A 109 19.53 -5.86 5.42
CA ILE A 109 20.27 -6.91 4.70
C ILE A 109 21.67 -6.44 4.33
N LEU A 110 21.82 -5.24 3.78
CA LEU A 110 23.13 -4.70 3.42
C LEU A 110 24.08 -4.63 4.62
N CYS A 111 23.58 -4.15 5.77
CA CYS A 111 24.33 -4.10 7.03
C CYS A 111 24.76 -5.51 7.49
N LEU A 112 23.87 -6.51 7.41
CA LEU A 112 24.20 -7.90 7.75
C LEU A 112 25.28 -8.47 6.83
N CYS A 113 25.23 -8.19 5.52
CA CYS A 113 26.24 -8.64 4.57
C CYS A 113 27.61 -8.03 4.85
N LEU A 114 27.68 -6.70 5.08
CA LEU A 114 28.93 -6.02 5.44
C LEU A 114 29.49 -6.55 6.76
N PHE A 115 28.61 -6.78 7.74
CA PHE A 115 29.01 -7.36 9.01
C PHE A 115 29.55 -8.78 8.86
N GLY A 116 28.89 -9.63 8.08
CA GLY A 116 29.36 -10.98 7.77
C GLY A 116 30.72 -10.97 7.07
N ALA A 117 30.90 -10.10 6.08
CA ALA A 117 32.18 -9.94 5.37
C ALA A 117 33.31 -9.49 6.31
N TYR A 118 33.02 -8.53 7.20
CA TYR A 118 33.97 -8.06 8.21
C TYR A 118 34.40 -9.18 9.16
N LEU A 119 33.44 -9.96 9.68
CA LEU A 119 33.72 -11.08 10.57
C LEU A 119 34.55 -12.16 9.87
N LEU A 120 34.18 -12.55 8.64
CA LEU A 120 34.89 -13.57 7.88
C LEU A 120 36.31 -13.14 7.51
N ALA A 121 36.48 -11.92 7.01
CA ALA A 121 37.79 -11.40 6.63
C ALA A 121 38.72 -11.23 7.85
N GLY A 122 38.20 -10.69 8.95
CA GLY A 122 38.99 -10.53 10.18
C GLY A 122 39.31 -11.87 10.85
N ALA A 123 38.39 -12.84 10.82
CA ALA A 123 38.63 -14.20 11.30
C ALA A 123 39.72 -14.90 10.47
N ALA A 124 39.61 -14.86 9.13
CA ALA A 124 40.62 -15.44 8.24
C ALA A 124 41.99 -14.79 8.45
N TYR A 125 42.03 -13.45 8.53
CA TYR A 125 43.29 -12.73 8.77
C TYR A 125 43.96 -13.16 10.07
N ARG A 126 43.23 -13.19 11.19
CA ARG A 126 43.79 -13.59 12.50
C ARG A 126 44.17 -15.07 12.55
N TYR A 127 43.37 -15.94 11.92
CA TYR A 127 43.63 -17.37 11.86
C TYR A 127 44.92 -17.69 11.10
N TYR A 128 45.11 -17.09 9.91
CA TYR A 128 46.29 -17.38 9.08
C TYR A 128 47.54 -16.60 9.48
N SER A 129 47.42 -15.32 9.89
CA SER A 129 48.59 -14.48 10.17
C SER A 129 49.09 -14.56 11.62
N GLN A 130 48.23 -14.92 12.59
CA GLN A 130 48.60 -14.92 14.01
C GLN A 130 48.54 -16.31 14.67
N GLY A 131 48.04 -17.33 13.96
CA GLY A 131 47.99 -18.72 14.45
C GLY A 131 47.11 -18.92 15.69
N ILE A 132 46.32 -17.92 16.05
CA ILE A 132 45.45 -17.93 17.22
C ILE A 132 44.28 -18.88 16.93
N ARG A 133 44.07 -19.86 17.82
CA ARG A 133 42.97 -20.83 17.74
C ARG A 133 42.03 -20.63 18.92
N GLY A 134 40.72 -20.65 18.65
CA GLY A 134 39.69 -20.54 19.67
C GLY A 134 38.72 -19.38 19.39
N ILE A 135 38.01 -18.98 20.45
CA ILE A 135 36.94 -17.97 20.38
C ILE A 135 37.50 -16.59 20.01
N ASP A 136 38.77 -16.31 20.29
CA ASP A 136 39.46 -15.02 20.05
C ASP A 136 39.76 -14.70 18.57
N VAL A 137 39.42 -15.61 17.65
CA VAL A 137 39.55 -15.39 16.21
C VAL A 137 38.61 -14.28 15.72
N ILE A 138 37.49 -14.06 16.39
CA ILE A 138 36.53 -13.03 16.00
C ILE A 138 37.11 -11.63 16.33
N PRO A 139 37.23 -10.73 15.33
CA PRO A 139 37.68 -9.37 15.58
C PRO A 139 36.69 -8.61 16.49
N ASN A 140 37.22 -7.97 17.54
CA ASN A 140 36.48 -7.10 18.47
C ASN A 140 35.34 -7.77 19.26
N LEU A 141 35.52 -9.03 19.71
CA LEU A 141 34.52 -9.78 20.50
C LEU A 141 33.96 -9.04 21.71
N GLU A 142 34.79 -8.34 22.47
CA GLU A 142 34.35 -7.59 23.66
C GLU A 142 33.34 -6.50 23.30
N LEU A 143 33.50 -5.88 22.12
CA LEU A 143 32.54 -4.93 21.59
C LEU A 143 31.21 -5.63 21.29
N TRP A 144 31.24 -6.75 20.56
CA TRP A 144 30.05 -7.51 20.18
C TRP A 144 29.31 -8.13 21.38
N ALA A 145 30.05 -8.61 22.38
CA ALA A 145 29.49 -9.16 23.61
C ALA A 145 28.78 -8.09 24.46
N SER A 146 29.19 -6.82 24.35
CA SER A 146 28.58 -5.71 25.09
C SER A 146 27.30 -5.15 24.45
N ILE A 147 27.10 -5.37 23.14
CA ILE A 147 25.96 -4.82 22.38
C ILE A 147 24.59 -5.29 22.91
N PRO A 148 24.34 -6.58 23.22
CA PRO A 148 23.05 -7.04 23.72
C PRO A 148 22.62 -6.34 25.01
N GLN A 149 23.58 -6.05 25.90
CA GLN A 149 23.30 -5.36 27.16
C GLN A 149 22.99 -3.88 26.94
N ARG A 150 23.71 -3.22 26.01
CA ARG A 150 23.47 -1.82 25.65
C ARG A 150 22.12 -1.62 24.95
N ILE A 151 21.70 -2.57 24.11
CA ILE A 151 20.38 -2.52 23.47
C ILE A 151 19.28 -2.71 24.52
N LYS A 152 19.43 -3.66 25.45
CA LYS A 152 18.47 -3.87 26.54
C LYS A 152 18.29 -2.64 27.41
N SER A 153 19.37 -1.94 27.76
CA SER A 153 19.27 -0.72 28.56
C SER A 153 18.60 0.42 27.78
N PHE A 154 18.90 0.57 26.48
CA PHE A 154 18.27 1.58 25.63
C PHE A 154 16.77 1.32 25.42
N PHE A 155 16.37 0.07 25.19
CA PHE A 155 14.95 -0.31 25.09
C PHE A 155 14.23 -0.20 26.45
N GLY A 156 14.90 -0.51 27.56
CA GLY A 156 14.35 -0.36 28.90
C GLY A 156 14.05 1.10 29.25
N THR A 157 14.94 2.04 28.87
CA THR A 157 14.70 3.47 29.04
C THR A 157 13.67 4.01 28.05
N LEU A 158 13.66 3.54 26.80
CA LEU A 158 12.62 3.90 25.83
C LEU A 158 11.23 3.41 26.25
N MET A 159 11.12 2.16 26.72
CA MET A 159 9.86 1.62 27.25
C MET A 159 9.43 2.34 28.52
N ARG A 160 10.35 2.69 29.44
CA ARG A 160 9.99 3.53 30.62
C ARG A 160 9.53 4.93 30.23
N LYS A 161 10.12 5.52 29.18
CA LYS A 161 9.74 6.84 28.68
C LYS A 161 8.40 6.82 27.94
N TYR A 162 8.12 5.76 27.18
CA TYR A 162 6.82 5.55 26.51
C TYR A 162 5.71 5.09 27.47
N ARG A 163 6.05 4.29 28.49
CA ARG A 163 5.15 3.86 29.57
C ARG A 163 5.13 4.87 30.72
N GLY A 164 5.03 6.15 30.38
CA GLY A 164 5.23 7.27 31.29
C GLY A 164 4.59 7.10 32.68
N HIS A 165 5.33 7.58 33.69
CA HIS A 165 4.85 8.29 34.88
C HIS A 165 3.38 8.03 35.27
N SER A 166 3.07 6.81 35.72
CA SER A 166 1.88 6.62 36.55
C SER A 166 2.26 7.14 37.93
N GLU A 167 1.96 8.42 38.16
CA GLU A 167 2.15 9.16 39.41
C GLU A 167 1.26 8.55 40.50
N GLY A 168 1.67 7.39 41.01
CA GLY A 168 1.06 6.75 42.16
C GLY A 168 1.39 7.55 43.41
N HIS A 169 0.54 8.52 43.74
CA HIS A 169 0.52 9.22 45.01
C HIS A 169 0.50 8.20 46.17
N ARG A 170 1.65 7.96 46.80
CA ARG A 170 1.76 7.38 48.14
C ARG A 170 2.69 8.27 48.97
N ALA A 171 2.16 9.42 49.35
CA ALA A 171 2.58 10.06 50.59
C ALA A 171 2.11 9.16 51.74
N SER A 172 3.05 8.60 52.50
CA SER A 172 2.76 8.12 53.85
C SER A 172 4.00 8.39 54.68
N TYR A 173 3.95 9.54 55.34
CA TYR A 173 4.88 9.94 56.38
C TYR A 173 4.94 8.85 57.45
N SER A 174 6.15 8.47 57.85
CA SER A 174 6.40 7.69 59.06
C SER A 174 5.95 8.52 60.27
N ALA A 175 4.96 8.05 61.02
CA ALA A 175 4.67 8.59 62.34
C ALA A 175 5.85 8.25 63.26
N VAL A 176 6.59 9.28 63.68
CA VAL A 176 7.62 9.16 64.71
C VAL A 176 6.91 9.25 66.06
N ASN A 177 6.86 8.14 66.79
CA ASN A 177 6.47 8.12 68.20
C ASN A 177 7.75 8.04 69.04
N PHE A 178 8.15 9.15 69.65
CA PHE A 178 8.87 9.22 70.93
C PHE A 178 8.51 10.53 71.62
#